data_AF-A0A9X2MNP6-F1
#
_entry.id   AF-A0A9X2MNP6-F1
#
_cell.length_a   1.000
_cell.length_b   1.000
_cell.length_c   1.000
_cell.angle_alpha   90.00
_cell.angle_beta   90.00
_cell.angle_gamma   90.00
#
_symmetry.space_group_name_H-M   'P 1'
#
loop_
_entity.id
_entity.type
_entity.pdbx_description
1 polymer ?
#
loop_
_entity_poly.entity_id
_entity_poly.type
_entity_poly.pdbx_seq_one_letter_code
_entity_poly.pdbx_strand_id
1 'polypeptide(L)'
;MVNWIWLFFIVISVVVAAATGKMDTVTQAAFDGAKSGVTVSFGLISIMVFWLGMMRIAEDAGLLAKLAKALRPIVRWLFPDVPKDHPALGYIMSNLSANLFGLGNAATPMGIKAMQELQKLNPDKETATPAMCTLLALNTSSITIVPTTLIAIRMNYGSANPAEIIGTTLAATFVATAAAILADRWYRSRAQSPPAKPPVQQGGRHPNTGSGVTGGGELV
;
A
#
# COMPACT_ATOMS: atom_id res chain seq x y z
N MET A 1 17.46 7.03 -1.74
CA MET A 1 18.15 5.99 -2.53
C MET A 1 17.80 6.05 -4.01
N VAL A 2 16.51 6.09 -4.41
CA VAL A 2 16.11 6.17 -5.83
C VAL A 2 16.60 7.43 -6.56
N ASN A 3 16.60 8.61 -5.93
CA ASN A 3 17.12 9.83 -6.57
C ASN A 3 18.58 9.72 -7.01
N TRP A 4 19.41 9.03 -6.24
CA TRP A 4 20.81 8.80 -6.57
C TRP A 4 20.98 7.88 -7.79
N ILE A 5 20.10 6.88 -7.93
CA ILE A 5 20.10 5.97 -9.07
C ILE A 5 19.71 6.72 -10.35
N TRP A 6 18.67 7.56 -10.30
CA TRP A 6 18.27 8.38 -11.45
C TRP A 6 19.33 9.38 -11.84
N LEU A 7 19.92 10.07 -10.86
CA LEU A 7 21.02 10.99 -11.09
C LEU A 7 22.19 10.28 -11.78
N PHE A 8 22.57 9.10 -11.29
CA PHE A 8 23.62 8.29 -11.88
C PHE A 8 23.36 7.94 -13.35
N PHE A 9 22.14 7.49 -13.69
CA PHE A 9 21.78 7.20 -15.08
C PHE A 9 21.81 8.44 -15.99
N ILE A 10 21.32 9.58 -15.50
CA ILE A 10 21.33 10.85 -16.24
C ILE A 10 22.78 11.32 -16.46
N VAL A 11 23.62 11.28 -15.43
CA VAL A 11 25.02 11.70 -15.53
C VAL A 11 25.78 10.81 -16.52
N ILE A 12 25.60 9.48 -16.45
CA ILE A 12 26.22 8.57 -17.40
C ILE A 12 25.75 8.84 -18.83
N SER A 13 24.46 9.05 -19.05
CA SER A 13 23.96 9.30 -20.41
C SER A 13 24.55 10.59 -21.00
N VAL A 14 24.66 11.64 -20.19
CA VAL A 14 25.27 12.92 -20.58
C VAL A 14 26.76 12.77 -20.86
N VAL A 15 27.52 12.06 -20.00
CA VAL A 15 28.96 11.83 -20.19
C VAL A 15 29.24 11.01 -21.45
N VAL A 16 28.47 9.93 -21.69
CA VAL A 16 28.61 9.10 -22.89
C VAL A 16 28.24 9.88 -24.15
N ALA A 17 27.19 10.70 -24.09
CA ALA A 17 26.81 11.56 -25.21
C ALA A 17 27.85 12.64 -25.50
N ALA A 18 28.48 13.21 -24.47
CA ALA A 18 29.57 14.16 -24.63
C ALA A 18 30.80 13.49 -25.25
N ALA A 19 31.17 12.29 -24.79
CA ALA A 19 32.30 11.53 -25.31
C ALA A 19 32.10 11.04 -26.77
N THR A 20 30.86 10.75 -27.16
CA THR A 20 30.51 10.30 -28.52
C THR A 20 30.10 11.43 -29.46
N GLY A 21 30.06 12.68 -28.99
CA GLY A 21 29.64 13.85 -29.77
C GLY A 21 28.14 13.89 -30.10
N LYS A 22 27.30 13.14 -29.39
CA LYS A 22 25.85 13.00 -29.64
C LYS A 22 24.99 13.80 -28.66
N MET A 23 25.44 14.98 -28.21
CA MET A 23 24.70 15.79 -27.22
C MET A 23 23.31 16.21 -27.69
N ASP A 24 23.10 16.34 -29.00
CA ASP A 24 21.79 16.60 -29.59
C ASP A 24 20.77 15.48 -29.26
N THR A 25 21.22 14.22 -29.21
CA THR A 25 20.34 13.08 -28.90
C THR A 25 19.82 13.11 -27.46
N VAL A 26 20.63 13.58 -26.52
CA VAL A 26 20.21 13.74 -25.11
C VAL A 26 19.19 14.86 -24.99
N THR A 27 19.45 15.99 -25.64
CA THR A 27 18.52 17.13 -25.67
C THR A 27 17.19 16.74 -26.30
N GLN A 28 17.23 16.06 -27.46
CA GLN A 28 16.04 15.58 -28.15
C GLN A 28 15.26 14.57 -27.30
N ALA A 29 15.93 13.59 -26.70
CA ALA A 29 15.30 12.62 -25.81
C ALA A 29 14.63 13.29 -24.60
N ALA A 30 15.21 14.37 -24.06
CA ALA A 30 14.60 15.13 -22.98
C ALA A 30 13.30 15.81 -23.42
N PHE A 31 13.29 16.45 -24.60
CA PHE A 31 12.08 17.08 -25.15
C PHE A 31 11.01 16.07 -25.55
N ASP A 32 11.39 14.95 -26.16
CA ASP A 32 10.47 13.88 -26.53
C ASP A 32 9.86 13.22 -25.28
N GLY A 33 10.67 13.02 -24.23
CA GLY A 33 10.21 12.55 -22.94
C GLY A 33 9.21 13.52 -22.29
N ALA A 34 9.50 14.83 -22.32
CA ALA A 34 8.59 15.86 -21.81
C ALA A 34 7.25 15.87 -22.58
N LYS A 35 7.30 15.85 -23.92
CA LYS A 35 6.11 15.80 -24.77
C LYS A 35 5.28 14.54 -24.52
N SER A 36 5.94 13.37 -24.49
CA SER A 36 5.30 12.10 -24.20
C SER A 36 4.63 12.10 -22.83
N GLY A 37 5.33 12.61 -21.81
CA GLY A 37 4.77 12.74 -20.46
C GLY A 37 3.49 13.58 -20.42
N VAL A 38 3.48 14.72 -21.12
CA VAL A 38 2.29 15.58 -21.23
C VAL A 38 1.15 14.87 -21.96
N THR A 39 1.42 14.27 -23.12
CA THR A 39 0.41 13.54 -23.91
C THR A 39 -0.20 12.38 -23.13
N VAL A 40 0.63 11.57 -22.47
CA VAL A 40 0.18 10.45 -21.64
C VAL A 40 -0.66 10.96 -20.47
N SER A 41 -0.21 12.03 -19.79
CA SER A 41 -0.94 12.60 -18.66
C SER A 41 -2.35 13.05 -19.09
N PHE A 42 -2.46 13.85 -20.16
CA PHE A 42 -3.77 14.29 -20.66
C PHE A 42 -4.66 13.14 -21.12
N GLY A 43 -4.11 12.15 -21.82
CA GLY A 43 -4.87 10.97 -22.26
C GLY A 43 -5.37 10.11 -21.09
N LEU A 44 -4.61 10.04 -19.99
CA LEU A 44 -5.01 9.29 -18.80
C LEU A 44 -6.04 10.03 -17.93
N ILE A 45 -6.06 11.38 -17.90
CA ILE A 45 -6.99 12.15 -17.04
C ILE A 45 -8.44 11.72 -17.26
N SER A 46 -8.94 11.75 -18.49
CA SER A 46 -10.36 11.49 -18.78
C SER A 46 -10.79 10.08 -18.36
N ILE A 47 -9.98 9.08 -18.71
CA ILE A 47 -10.29 7.67 -18.43
C ILE A 47 -10.16 7.37 -16.94
N MET A 48 -9.15 7.94 -16.27
CA MET A 48 -8.97 7.77 -14.82
C MET A 48 -10.05 8.46 -14.02
N VAL A 49 -10.47 9.68 -14.38
CA VAL A 49 -11.58 10.36 -13.70
C VAL A 49 -12.86 9.54 -13.82
N PHE A 50 -13.16 9.03 -15.02
CA PHE A 50 -14.32 8.17 -15.23
C PHE A 50 -14.27 6.90 -14.36
N TRP A 51 -13.14 6.19 -14.39
CA TRP A 51 -13.03 4.92 -13.69
C TRP A 51 -12.96 5.07 -12.17
N LEU A 52 -12.21 6.07 -11.68
CA LEU A 52 -12.15 6.41 -10.26
C LEU A 52 -13.51 6.92 -9.76
N GLY A 53 -14.26 7.65 -10.59
CA GLY A 53 -15.63 8.07 -10.29
C GLY A 53 -16.59 6.90 -10.11
N MET A 54 -16.61 5.93 -11.03
CA MET A 54 -17.40 4.71 -10.86
C MET A 54 -16.99 3.92 -9.62
N MET A 55 -15.68 3.81 -9.34
CA MET A 55 -15.20 3.15 -8.14
C MET A 55 -15.60 3.90 -6.86
N ARG A 56 -15.65 5.23 -6.88
CA ARG A 56 -16.13 6.03 -5.76
C ARG A 56 -17.61 5.77 -5.48
N ILE A 57 -18.42 5.66 -6.53
CA ILE A 57 -19.83 5.24 -6.40
C ILE A 57 -19.93 3.84 -5.78
N ALA A 58 -19.07 2.90 -6.18
CA ALA A 58 -19.05 1.56 -5.59
C ALA A 58 -18.63 1.55 -4.11
N GLU A 59 -17.68 2.42 -3.74
CA GLU A 59 -17.27 2.64 -2.36
C GLU A 59 -18.43 3.21 -1.52
N ASP A 60 -19.09 4.26 -2.01
CA ASP A 60 -20.24 4.91 -1.37
C ASP A 60 -21.46 3.96 -1.28
N ALA A 61 -21.64 3.07 -2.25
CA ALA A 61 -22.62 1.98 -2.23
C ALA A 61 -22.28 0.87 -1.19
N GLY A 62 -21.16 1.00 -0.48
CA GLY A 62 -20.71 0.09 0.56
C GLY A 62 -20.13 -1.22 0.02
N LEU A 63 -19.83 -1.32 -1.29
CA LEU A 63 -19.23 -2.52 -1.87
C LEU A 63 -17.86 -2.81 -1.23
N LEU A 64 -17.07 -1.76 -1.01
CA LEU A 64 -15.76 -1.87 -0.37
C LEU A 64 -15.85 -2.37 1.08
N ALA A 65 -16.84 -1.87 1.84
CA ALA A 65 -17.10 -2.31 3.21
C ALA A 65 -17.57 -3.78 3.27
N LYS A 66 -18.42 -4.18 2.33
CA LYS A 66 -18.87 -5.58 2.18
C LYS A 66 -17.69 -6.49 1.83
N LEU A 67 -16.82 -6.08 0.91
CA LEU A 67 -15.61 -6.83 0.57
C LEU A 67 -14.65 -6.92 1.75
N ALA A 68 -14.41 -5.83 2.47
CA ALA A 68 -13.59 -5.84 3.67
C ALA A 68 -14.12 -6.85 4.71
N LYS A 69 -15.45 -6.93 4.87
CA LYS A 69 -16.09 -7.93 5.74
C LYS A 69 -15.92 -9.36 5.21
N ALA A 70 -15.98 -9.57 3.89
CA ALA A 70 -15.73 -10.86 3.25
C ALA A 70 -14.27 -11.31 3.33
N LEU A 71 -13.33 -10.36 3.32
CA LEU A 71 -11.88 -10.60 3.48
C LEU A 71 -11.47 -10.83 4.94
N ARG A 72 -12.31 -10.44 5.91
CA ARG A 72 -12.04 -10.61 7.36
C ARG A 72 -11.52 -12.01 7.75
N PRO A 73 -12.09 -13.15 7.31
CA PRO A 73 -11.53 -14.47 7.61
C PRO A 73 -10.13 -14.67 7.05
N ILE A 74 -9.88 -14.23 5.81
CA ILE A 74 -8.57 -14.36 5.15
C ILE A 74 -7.53 -13.50 5.88
N VAL A 75 -7.87 -12.25 6.18
CA VAL A 75 -6.96 -11.33 6.89
C VAL A 75 -6.68 -11.84 8.30
N ARG A 76 -7.66 -12.40 9.01
CA ARG A 76 -7.42 -13.02 10.32
C ARG A 76 -6.50 -14.23 10.26
N TRP A 77 -6.67 -15.07 9.24
CA TRP A 77 -5.80 -16.22 9.03
C TRP A 77 -4.37 -15.77 8.66
N LEU A 78 -4.26 -14.66 7.91
CA LEU A 78 -3.00 -14.15 7.42
C LEU A 78 -2.19 -13.40 8.49
N PHE A 79 -2.87 -12.73 9.43
CA PHE A 79 -2.30 -11.94 10.52
C PHE A 79 -2.67 -12.51 11.90
N PRO A 80 -2.17 -13.70 12.28
CA PRO A 80 -2.50 -14.33 13.56
C PRO A 80 -1.98 -13.55 14.77
N ASP A 81 -0.92 -12.77 14.60
CA ASP A 81 -0.23 -12.04 15.68
C ASP A 81 -0.94 -10.73 16.08
N VAL A 82 -1.98 -10.33 15.35
CA VAL A 82 -2.69 -9.06 15.57
C VAL A 82 -3.96 -9.31 16.38
N PRO A 83 -4.18 -8.60 17.51
CA PRO A 83 -5.39 -8.77 18.33
C PRO A 83 -6.68 -8.53 17.53
N LYS A 84 -7.74 -9.29 17.84
CA LYS A 84 -8.99 -9.33 17.06
C LYS A 84 -9.73 -7.99 16.94
N ASP A 85 -9.50 -7.09 17.89
CA ASP A 85 -10.14 -5.78 17.98
C ASP A 85 -9.15 -4.62 17.75
N HIS A 86 -7.93 -4.92 17.29
CA HIS A 86 -6.94 -3.89 17.02
C HIS A 86 -7.27 -3.13 15.71
N PRO A 87 -7.17 -1.78 15.69
CA PRO A 87 -7.46 -0.97 14.50
C PRO A 87 -6.60 -1.31 13.27
N ALA A 88 -5.42 -1.92 13.48
CA ALA A 88 -4.56 -2.41 12.40
C ALA A 88 -5.32 -3.30 11.40
N LEU A 89 -6.17 -4.21 11.88
CA LEU A 89 -6.93 -5.11 11.00
C LEU A 89 -7.87 -4.32 10.08
N GLY A 90 -8.49 -3.25 10.59
CA GLY A 90 -9.33 -2.35 9.81
C GLY A 90 -8.58 -1.73 8.64
N TYR A 91 -7.43 -1.10 8.92
CA TYR A 91 -6.60 -0.48 7.89
C TYR A 91 -6.02 -1.49 6.89
N ILE A 92 -5.62 -2.69 7.34
CA ILE A 92 -5.15 -3.77 6.46
C ILE A 92 -6.28 -4.20 5.50
N MET A 93 -7.49 -4.43 6.02
CA MET A 93 -8.64 -4.80 5.20
C MET A 93 -8.97 -3.71 4.18
N SER A 94 -8.93 -2.43 4.58
CA SER A 94 -9.15 -1.30 3.66
C SER A 94 -8.06 -1.19 2.58
N ASN A 95 -6.78 -1.35 2.95
CA ASN A 95 -5.66 -1.36 2.00
C ASN A 95 -5.79 -2.50 0.98
N LEU A 96 -6.03 -3.73 1.44
CA LEU A 96 -6.19 -4.88 0.55
C LEU A 96 -7.40 -4.75 -0.36
N SER A 97 -8.54 -4.27 0.18
CA SER A 97 -9.74 -4.02 -0.63
C SER A 97 -9.50 -2.97 -1.71
N ALA A 98 -8.81 -1.87 -1.38
CA ALA A 98 -8.45 -0.83 -2.34
C ALA A 98 -7.53 -1.38 -3.45
N ASN A 99 -6.50 -2.18 -3.09
CA ASN A 99 -5.63 -2.84 -4.07
C ASN A 99 -6.42 -3.82 -4.97
N LEU A 100 -7.38 -4.55 -4.39
CA LEU A 100 -8.21 -5.51 -5.12
C LEU A 100 -9.07 -4.83 -6.19
N PHE A 101 -9.54 -3.61 -5.93
CA PHE A 101 -10.30 -2.81 -6.90
C PHE A 101 -9.43 -1.93 -7.80
N GLY A 102 -8.11 -2.00 -7.69
CA GLY A 102 -7.20 -1.17 -8.50
C GLY A 102 -7.20 0.30 -8.10
N LEU A 103 -7.54 0.61 -6.84
CA LEU A 103 -7.48 1.93 -6.23
C LEU A 103 -6.13 2.17 -5.56
N GLY A 104 -5.01 1.94 -6.28
CA GLY A 104 -3.66 2.01 -5.70
C GLY A 104 -3.33 3.34 -4.99
N ASN A 105 -3.87 4.45 -5.50
CA ASN A 105 -3.74 5.78 -4.91
C ASN A 105 -4.41 5.90 -3.53
N ALA A 106 -5.52 5.18 -3.30
CA ALA A 106 -6.19 5.12 -1.99
C ALA A 106 -5.62 4.02 -1.09
N ALA A 107 -5.08 2.95 -1.69
CA ALA A 107 -4.49 1.84 -0.95
C ALA A 107 -3.23 2.25 -0.17
N THR A 108 -2.38 3.07 -0.77
CA THR A 108 -1.10 3.49 -0.19
C THR A 108 -1.24 4.22 1.16
N PRO A 109 -2.06 5.27 1.31
CA PRO A 109 -2.26 5.93 2.61
C PRO A 109 -2.88 5.00 3.65
N MET A 110 -3.75 4.08 3.25
CA MET A 110 -4.30 3.05 4.16
C MET A 110 -3.23 2.05 4.59
N GLY A 111 -2.33 1.67 3.69
CA GLY A 111 -1.20 0.78 3.97
C GLY A 111 -0.21 1.40 4.94
N ILE A 112 0.09 2.70 4.80
CA ILE A 112 0.95 3.43 5.75
C ILE A 112 0.29 3.47 7.13
N LYS A 113 -1.01 3.78 7.23
CA LYS A 113 -1.74 3.74 8.51
C LYS A 113 -1.75 2.35 9.13
N ALA A 114 -1.96 1.31 8.33
CA ALA A 114 -1.86 -0.08 8.78
C ALA A 114 -0.45 -0.39 9.34
N MET A 115 0.61 0.04 8.65
CA MET A 115 1.98 -0.14 9.10
C MET A 115 2.26 0.61 10.40
N GLN A 116 1.74 1.83 10.56
CA GLN A 116 1.85 2.60 11.81
C GLN A 116 1.13 1.90 12.98
N GLU A 117 -0.06 1.35 12.77
CA GLU A 117 -0.77 0.59 13.81
C GLU A 117 -0.06 -0.72 14.15
N LEU A 118 0.51 -1.43 13.16
CA LEU A 118 1.35 -2.60 13.41
C LEU A 118 2.63 -2.22 14.17
N GLN A 119 3.22 -1.06 13.85
CA GLN A 119 4.39 -0.55 14.54
C GLN A 119 4.09 -0.24 16.01
N LYS A 120 2.87 0.11 16.40
CA LYS A 120 2.50 0.26 17.83
C LYS A 120 2.60 -1.06 18.59
N LEU A 121 2.23 -2.16 17.94
CA LEU A 121 2.34 -3.53 18.49
C LEU A 121 3.77 -4.08 18.44
N ASN A 122 4.66 -3.42 17.71
CA ASN A 122 6.04 -3.87 17.54
C ASN A 122 6.86 -3.68 18.83
N PRO A 123 7.41 -4.76 19.42
CA PRO A 123 8.26 -4.69 20.60
C PRO A 123 9.63 -4.02 20.33
N ASP A 124 10.13 -4.07 19.10
CA ASP A 124 11.39 -3.44 18.68
C ASP A 124 11.16 -2.57 17.44
N LYS A 125 11.30 -1.25 17.60
CA LYS A 125 10.97 -0.31 16.52
C LYS A 125 11.92 -0.39 15.32
N GLU A 126 13.13 -0.91 15.51
CA GLU A 126 14.13 -1.02 14.45
C GLU A 126 13.99 -2.31 13.63
N THR A 127 13.28 -3.32 14.17
CA THR A 127 13.10 -4.62 13.50
C THR A 127 11.65 -4.81 13.07
N ALA A 128 11.42 -5.13 11.78
CA ALA A 128 10.08 -5.39 11.27
C ALA A 128 9.47 -6.67 11.87
N THR A 129 8.23 -6.58 12.35
CA THR A 129 7.49 -7.77 12.81
C THR A 129 7.05 -8.65 11.64
N PRO A 130 6.78 -9.95 11.86
CA PRO A 130 6.20 -10.81 10.85
C PRO A 130 4.93 -10.23 10.22
N ALA A 131 4.04 -9.61 11.02
CA ALA A 131 2.83 -8.96 10.52
C ALA A 131 3.15 -7.82 9.52
N MET A 132 4.17 -7.00 9.79
CA MET A 132 4.61 -5.95 8.88
C MET A 132 5.17 -6.53 7.57
N CYS A 133 5.97 -7.60 7.65
CA CYS A 133 6.51 -8.30 6.48
C CYS A 133 5.38 -8.89 5.62
N THR A 134 4.36 -9.50 6.22
CA THR A 134 3.21 -10.03 5.49
C THR A 134 2.42 -8.94 4.78
N LEU A 135 2.17 -7.81 5.46
CA LEU A 135 1.49 -6.67 4.83
C LEU A 135 2.26 -6.15 3.62
N LEU A 136 3.58 -6.06 3.73
CA LEU A 136 4.45 -5.66 2.63
C LEU A 136 4.38 -6.67 1.48
N ALA A 137 4.56 -7.96 1.77
CA ALA A 137 4.52 -9.03 0.77
C ALA A 137 3.19 -9.04 -0.01
N LEU A 138 2.07 -8.86 0.69
CA LEU A 138 0.75 -8.74 0.05
C LEU A 138 0.66 -7.53 -0.87
N ASN A 139 1.09 -6.35 -0.40
CA ASN A 139 1.08 -5.14 -1.23
C ASN A 139 2.00 -5.28 -2.45
N THR A 140 3.14 -5.94 -2.32
CA THR A 140 4.05 -6.21 -3.46
C THR A 140 3.44 -7.20 -4.45
N SER A 141 2.71 -8.21 -3.97
CA SER A 141 2.07 -9.19 -4.85
C SER A 141 0.80 -8.67 -5.54
N SER A 142 0.20 -7.59 -5.02
CA SER A 142 -0.83 -6.77 -5.67
C SER A 142 -1.93 -7.57 -6.40
N ILE A 143 -2.73 -8.37 -5.67
CA ILE A 143 -3.97 -8.90 -6.28
C ILE A 143 -4.87 -7.72 -6.64
N THR A 144 -5.16 -7.60 -7.93
CA THR A 144 -6.05 -6.58 -8.47
C THR A 144 -7.03 -7.26 -9.43
N ILE A 145 -8.32 -7.23 -9.08
CA ILE A 145 -9.40 -7.80 -9.91
C ILE A 145 -9.58 -6.99 -11.18
N VAL A 146 -9.52 -5.66 -11.05
CA VAL A 146 -9.67 -4.76 -12.19
C VAL A 146 -8.47 -3.83 -12.25
N PRO A 147 -7.49 -4.06 -13.16
CA PRO A 147 -6.31 -3.21 -13.31
C PRO A 147 -6.64 -1.95 -14.11
N THR A 148 -7.42 -1.07 -13.49
CA THR A 148 -8.01 0.14 -14.06
C THR A 148 -6.97 1.01 -14.78
N THR A 149 -5.83 1.24 -14.14
CA THR A 149 -4.71 2.02 -14.68
C THR A 149 -4.11 1.38 -15.92
N LEU A 150 -3.94 0.06 -15.94
CA LEU A 150 -3.39 -0.61 -17.12
C LEU A 150 -4.37 -0.62 -18.28
N ILE A 151 -5.67 -0.76 -18.01
CA ILE A 151 -6.71 -0.62 -19.04
C ILE A 151 -6.64 0.77 -19.66
N ALA A 152 -6.52 1.83 -18.84
CA ALA A 152 -6.42 3.20 -19.32
C ALA A 152 -5.14 3.47 -20.13
N ILE A 153 -4.01 2.91 -19.69
CA ILE A 153 -2.76 2.97 -20.47
C ILE A 153 -2.97 2.27 -21.82
N ARG A 154 -3.51 1.05 -21.84
CA ARG A 154 -3.78 0.32 -23.08
C ARG A 154 -4.73 1.08 -24.02
N MET A 155 -5.75 1.73 -23.49
CA MET A 155 -6.63 2.60 -24.28
C MET A 155 -5.88 3.78 -24.90
N ASN A 156 -5.03 4.46 -24.13
CA ASN A 156 -4.26 5.60 -24.59
C ASN A 156 -3.26 5.22 -25.71
N TYR A 157 -2.68 4.02 -25.63
CA TYR A 157 -1.78 3.48 -26.65
C TYR A 157 -2.49 2.74 -27.81
N GLY A 158 -3.82 2.89 -27.97
CA GLY A 158 -4.55 2.38 -29.13
C GLY A 158 -4.83 0.87 -29.14
N SER A 159 -4.82 0.21 -27.98
CA SER A 159 -5.13 -1.23 -27.88
C SER A 159 -6.54 -1.54 -28.39
N ALA A 160 -6.66 -2.50 -29.32
CA ALA A 160 -7.95 -2.95 -29.85
C ALA A 160 -8.87 -3.55 -28.78
N ASN A 161 -8.30 -4.29 -27.82
CA ASN A 161 -9.01 -4.80 -26.64
C ASN A 161 -8.27 -4.45 -25.34
N PRO A 162 -8.54 -3.28 -24.74
CA PRO A 162 -7.86 -2.84 -23.52
C PRO A 162 -8.16 -3.71 -22.28
N ALA A 163 -9.33 -4.36 -22.24
CA ALA A 163 -9.79 -5.16 -21.11
C ALA A 163 -9.25 -6.60 -21.11
N GLU A 164 -8.66 -7.08 -22.22
CA GLU A 164 -8.07 -8.41 -22.32
C GLU A 164 -7.01 -8.69 -21.25
N ILE A 165 -6.34 -7.64 -20.77
CA ILE A 165 -5.32 -7.73 -19.71
C ILE A 165 -5.87 -8.15 -18.35
N ILE A 166 -7.19 -8.10 -18.14
CA ILE A 166 -7.83 -8.50 -16.88
C ILE A 166 -7.49 -9.95 -16.56
N GLY A 167 -7.66 -10.86 -17.53
CA GLY A 167 -7.45 -12.30 -17.32
C GLY A 167 -5.99 -12.65 -17.00
N THR A 168 -5.06 -12.07 -17.75
CA THR A 168 -3.61 -12.30 -17.55
C THR A 168 -3.11 -11.66 -16.26
N THR A 169 -3.61 -10.48 -15.90
CA THR A 169 -3.26 -9.84 -14.62
C THR A 169 -3.78 -10.62 -13.43
N LEU A 170 -5.02 -11.09 -13.49
CA LEU A 170 -5.60 -11.94 -12.45
C LEU A 170 -4.78 -13.21 -12.24
N ALA A 171 -4.41 -13.90 -13.32
CA ALA A 171 -3.58 -15.10 -13.24
C ALA A 171 -2.19 -14.79 -12.65
N ALA A 172 -1.51 -13.75 -13.16
CA ALA A 172 -0.19 -13.37 -12.70
C ALA A 172 -0.18 -12.95 -11.23
N THR A 173 -1.13 -12.12 -10.80
CA THR A 173 -1.23 -11.65 -9.41
C THR A 173 -1.66 -12.76 -8.46
N PHE A 174 -2.51 -13.69 -8.89
CA PHE A 174 -2.83 -14.88 -8.10
C PHE A 174 -1.59 -15.74 -7.83
N VAL A 175 -0.79 -16.02 -8.86
CA VAL A 175 0.47 -16.75 -8.72
C VAL A 175 1.45 -15.99 -7.83
N ALA A 176 1.61 -14.68 -8.04
CA ALA A 176 2.48 -13.83 -7.23
C ALA A 176 2.07 -13.82 -5.75
N THR A 177 0.77 -13.73 -5.44
CA THR A 177 0.30 -13.73 -4.07
C THR A 177 0.36 -15.10 -3.43
N ALA A 178 0.11 -16.18 -4.18
CA ALA A 178 0.33 -17.53 -3.69
C ALA A 178 1.81 -17.73 -3.30
N ALA A 179 2.74 -17.33 -4.17
CA ALA A 179 4.17 -17.39 -3.89
C ALA A 179 4.55 -16.52 -2.68
N ALA A 180 3.99 -15.31 -2.56
CA ALA A 180 4.24 -14.41 -1.44
C ALA A 180 3.75 -15.00 -0.11
N ILE A 181 2.55 -15.58 -0.07
CA ILE A 181 1.99 -16.23 1.13
C ILE A 181 2.82 -17.47 1.49
N LEU A 182 3.21 -18.29 0.51
CA LEU A 182 4.04 -19.47 0.76
C LEU A 182 5.40 -19.08 1.33
N ALA A 183 6.05 -18.07 0.75
CA ALA A 183 7.32 -17.54 1.25
C ALA A 183 7.16 -16.96 2.67
N ASP A 184 6.14 -16.12 2.90
CA ASP A 184 5.83 -15.54 4.20
C ASP A 184 5.65 -16.63 5.27
N ARG A 185 4.87 -17.68 4.96
CA ARG A 185 4.63 -18.80 5.88
C ARG A 185 5.89 -19.62 6.14
N TRP A 186 6.71 -19.83 5.13
CA TRP A 186 7.97 -20.55 5.25
C TRP A 186 9.01 -19.79 6.09
N TYR A 187 9.11 -18.47 5.93
CA TYR A 187 9.98 -17.65 6.77
C TYR A 187 9.43 -17.54 8.20
N ARG A 188 8.12 -17.41 8.38
CA ARG A 188 7.48 -17.40 9.70
C ARG A 188 7.67 -18.69 10.48
N SER A 189 7.69 -19.84 9.82
CA SER A 189 7.93 -21.12 10.51
C SER A 189 9.39 -21.33 10.92
N ARG A 190 10.33 -20.59 10.30
CA ARG A 190 11.76 -20.62 10.61
C ARG A 190 12.22 -19.51 11.54
N ALA A 191 11.49 -18.39 11.57
CA ALA A 191 11.75 -17.29 12.48
C ALA A 191 11.30 -17.67 13.90
N GLN A 192 12.19 -17.54 14.88
CA GLN A 192 11.79 -17.60 16.29
C GLN A 192 10.76 -16.50 16.55
N SER A 193 9.60 -16.86 17.11
CA SER A 193 8.56 -15.90 17.44
C SER A 193 9.15 -14.80 18.34
N PRO A 194 8.88 -13.50 18.07
CA PRO A 194 9.22 -12.45 19.02
C PRO A 194 8.57 -12.78 20.37
N PRO A 195 9.26 -12.58 21.51
CA PRO A 195 8.71 -12.91 22.82
C PRO A 195 7.43 -12.11 23.04
N ALA A 196 6.32 -12.81 23.27
CA ALA A 196 5.05 -12.20 23.64
C ALA A 196 5.23 -11.46 24.97
N LYS A 197 5.06 -10.14 24.99
CA LYS A 197 4.87 -9.44 26.26
C LYS A 197 3.47 -9.74 26.81
N PRO A 198 3.32 -9.86 28.14
CA PRO A 198 2.04 -10.17 28.77
C PRO A 198 0.99 -9.12 28.44
N PRO A 199 -0.31 -9.40 28.69
CA PRO A 199 -1.36 -8.42 28.50
C PRO A 199 -0.97 -7.14 29.25
N VAL A 200 -1.11 -5.99 28.59
CA VAL A 200 -1.04 -4.69 29.26
C VAL A 200 -2.08 -4.75 30.38
N GLN A 201 -1.63 -4.96 31.62
CA GLN A 201 -2.47 -4.76 32.79
C GLN A 201 -2.88 -3.29 32.73
N GLN A 202 -4.17 -3.04 32.48
CA GLN A 202 -4.82 -1.82 32.92
C GLN A 202 -4.79 -1.83 34.45
N GLY A 203 -3.64 -1.45 35.04
CA GLY A 203 -3.53 -1.09 36.45
C GLY A 203 -3.91 0.38 36.60
N GLY A 204 -4.76 0.79 37.52
CA GLY A 204 -5.44 0.06 38.57
C GLY A 204 -6.52 0.95 39.18
N ARG A 205 -7.49 0.32 39.84
CA ARG A 205 -8.41 0.98 40.76
C ARG A 205 -7.59 1.79 41.78
N HIS A 206 -7.91 3.06 41.93
CA HIS A 206 -7.59 3.78 43.17
C HIS A 206 -8.66 3.42 44.21
N PRO A 207 -8.30 2.77 45.33
CA PRO A 207 -8.94 3.04 46.60
C PRO A 207 -8.09 4.11 47.31
N ASN A 208 -8.69 5.21 47.77
CA ASN A 208 -8.94 5.42 49.20
C ASN A 208 -9.35 6.88 49.49
N THR A 209 -10.45 6.99 50.24
CA THR A 209 -10.70 7.88 51.40
C THR A 209 -10.30 9.35 51.36
N GLY A 210 -11.28 10.18 51.72
CA GLY A 210 -11.15 11.63 51.79
C GLY A 210 -10.28 12.16 52.93
N SER A 211 -9.87 13.41 52.73
CA SER A 211 -9.68 14.42 53.77
C SER A 211 -9.80 15.77 53.07
N GLY A 212 -10.80 16.56 53.44
CA GLY A 212 -10.97 17.91 52.91
C GLY A 212 -9.93 18.86 53.47
N VAL A 213 -9.54 19.86 52.69
CA VAL A 213 -9.27 21.24 53.13
C VAL A 213 -9.51 22.16 51.92
N THR A 214 -10.14 23.28 52.25
CA THR A 214 -10.53 24.47 51.50
C THR A 214 -9.42 25.17 50.69
N GLY A 215 -9.84 25.88 49.63
CA GLY A 215 -9.34 27.24 49.35
C GLY A 215 -8.73 27.51 47.98
N GLY A 216 -9.49 28.24 47.15
CA GLY A 216 -8.98 29.42 46.44
C GLY A 216 -8.30 29.25 45.07
N GLY A 217 -8.93 29.85 44.06
CA GLY A 217 -8.25 30.88 43.29
C GLY A 217 -7.67 30.52 41.91
N GLU A 218 -8.26 31.19 40.91
CA GLU A 218 -7.63 31.72 39.69
C GLU A 218 -7.63 30.88 38.40
N LEU A 219 -8.48 31.40 37.52
CA LEU A 219 -8.54 31.30 36.06
C LEU A 219 -7.33 32.01 35.44
N VAL A 220 -6.63 31.34 34.50
CA VAL A 220 -6.26 31.86 33.17
C VAL A 220 -6.14 30.66 32.22
#